data_AF-A0A0B6Y7L1-F1
#
_entry.id   AF-A0A0B6Y7L1-F1
#
_cell.length_a   1.000
_cell.length_b   1.000
_cell.length_c   1.000
_cell.angle_alpha   90.00
_cell.angle_beta   90.00
_cell.angle_gamma   90.00
#
_symmetry.space_group_name_H-M   'P 1'
#
loop_
_entity.id
_entity.type
_entity.pdbx_description
1 polymer ?
#
loop_
_entity_poly.entity_id
_entity_poly.type
_entity_poly.pdbx_seq_one_letter_code
_entity_poly.pdbx_strand_id
1 'polypeptide(L)'
;WDHDIKNNPDLPILILSYEDMKEDLPREIQKMCKFLNVSLNDQQLQAIAKAAGFDVMKEVYSKTGKLSDVIIRKGQVGDWKNWLTVAQSEMIDKVAEEKLKGTIFSFQRYTI
;
A
#
# COMPACT_ATOMS: atom_id res chain seq x y z
N TRP A 1 7.42 12.04 -10.83
CA TRP A 1 6.89 10.67 -10.84
C TRP A 1 6.06 10.37 -12.08
N ASP A 2 4.81 10.81 -12.25
CA ASP A 2 3.99 10.50 -13.45
C ASP A 2 4.70 10.89 -14.77
N HIS A 3 5.17 12.14 -14.83
CA HIS A 3 5.98 12.65 -15.95
C HIS A 3 7.22 11.79 -16.22
N ASP A 4 7.97 11.43 -15.18
CA ASP A 4 9.24 10.73 -15.33
C ASP A 4 9.04 9.26 -15.73
N ILE A 5 8.00 8.60 -15.21
CA ILE A 5 7.61 7.24 -15.59
C ILE A 5 7.16 7.23 -17.05
N LYS A 6 6.32 8.19 -17.47
CA LYS A 6 5.85 8.28 -18.86
C LYS A 6 6.97 8.56 -19.86
N ASN A 7 7.93 9.40 -19.47
CA ASN A 7 9.03 9.81 -20.36
C ASN A 7 10.21 8.84 -20.37
N ASN A 8 10.23 7.85 -19.47
CA ASN A 8 11.29 6.84 -19.40
C ASN A 8 10.68 5.44 -19.31
N PRO A 9 9.98 4.97 -20.37
CA PRO A 9 9.29 3.68 -20.36
C PRO A 9 10.21 2.47 -20.16
N ASP A 10 11.51 2.64 -20.45
CA ASP A 10 12.52 1.59 -20.30
C ASP A 10 13.06 1.46 -18.85
N LEU A 11 12.76 2.42 -17.96
CA LEU A 11 13.15 2.30 -16.57
C LEU A 11 12.29 1.24 -15.88
N PRO A 12 12.90 0.22 -15.23
CA PRO A 12 12.14 -0.75 -14.47
C PRO A 12 11.59 -0.06 -13.22
N ILE A 13 10.30 0.29 -13.25
CA ILE A 13 9.58 0.92 -12.14
C ILE A 13 8.39 0.03 -11.77
N LEU A 14 8.32 -0.39 -10.51
CA LEU A 14 7.18 -1.11 -9.95
C LEU A 14 6.32 -0.15 -9.12
N ILE A 15 5.05 -0.03 -9.48
CA ILE A 15 4.05 0.73 -8.72
C ILE A 15 3.22 -0.26 -7.90
N LEU A 16 3.14 -0.02 -6.59
CA LEU A 16 2.31 -0.78 -5.66
C LEU A 16 1.45 0.21 -4.86
N SER A 17 0.25 -0.21 -4.49
CA SER A 17 -0.58 0.53 -3.54
C SER A 17 -0.58 -0.16 -2.17
N TYR A 18 -0.76 0.61 -1.11
CA TYR A 18 -0.88 0.05 0.23
C TYR A 18 -2.12 -0.83 0.34
N GLU A 19 -3.17 -0.42 -0.35
CA GLU A 19 -4.47 -1.04 -0.28
C GLU A 19 -4.54 -2.36 -1.05
N ASP A 20 -3.86 -2.49 -2.19
CA ASP A 20 -3.71 -3.79 -2.87
C ASP A 20 -2.91 -4.76 -2.00
N MET A 21 -1.89 -4.28 -1.28
CA MET A 21 -1.15 -5.10 -0.31
C MET A 21 -2.03 -5.51 0.88
N LYS A 22 -3.01 -4.69 1.26
CA LYS A 22 -3.97 -5.02 2.31
C LYS A 22 -5.06 -5.97 1.83
N GLU A 23 -5.43 -5.92 0.55
CA GLU A 23 -6.38 -6.83 -0.08
C GLU A 23 -5.78 -8.22 -0.31
N ASP A 24 -4.60 -8.30 -0.93
CA ASP A 24 -3.94 -9.56 -1.28
C ASP A 24 -2.40 -9.41 -1.25
N LEU A 25 -1.83 -9.54 -0.05
CA LEU A 25 -0.39 -9.44 0.16
C LEU A 25 0.42 -10.48 -0.66
N PRO A 26 0.04 -11.78 -0.71
CA PRO A 26 0.72 -12.76 -1.57
C PRO A 26 0.77 -12.34 -3.06
N ARG A 27 -0.33 -11.83 -3.62
CA ARG A 27 -0.37 -11.35 -5.02
C ARG A 27 0.62 -10.21 -5.24
N GLU A 28 0.67 -9.23 -4.33
CA GLU A 28 1.61 -8.11 -4.46
C GLU A 28 3.07 -8.55 -4.25
N ILE A 29 3.35 -9.52 -3.38
CA ILE A 29 4.70 -10.12 -3.25
C ILE A 29 5.09 -10.84 -4.55
N GLN A 30 4.19 -11.56 -5.20
CA GLN A 30 4.50 -12.17 -6.50
C GLN A 30 4.83 -11.13 -7.57
N LYS A 31 4.15 -9.96 -7.59
CA LYS A 31 4.51 -8.85 -8.48
C LYS A 31 5.92 -8.35 -8.19
N MET A 32 6.28 -8.16 -6.91
CA MET A 32 7.63 -7.79 -6.49
C MET A 32 8.68 -8.83 -6.92
N CYS A 33 8.39 -10.12 -6.75
CA CYS A 33 9.28 -11.21 -7.16
C CYS A 33 9.53 -11.21 -8.67
N LYS A 34 8.48 -11.05 -9.49
CA LYS A 34 8.61 -10.92 -10.95
C LYS A 34 9.47 -9.72 -11.33
N PHE A 35 9.28 -8.58 -10.67
CA PHE A 35 10.05 -7.37 -10.92
C PHE A 35 11.53 -7.52 -10.55
N LEU A 36 11.82 -8.20 -9.43
CA LEU A 36 13.19 -8.44 -8.95
C LEU A 36 13.84 -9.69 -9.58
N ASN A 37 13.15 -10.39 -10.48
CA ASN A 37 13.57 -11.67 -11.06
C ASN A 37 13.92 -12.74 -10.01
N VAL A 38 13.09 -12.84 -8.97
CA VAL A 38 13.21 -13.83 -7.88
C VAL A 38 12.09 -14.86 -8.01
N SER A 39 12.45 -16.15 -7.94
CA SER A 39 11.48 -17.25 -7.90
C SER A 39 11.23 -17.69 -6.47
N LEU A 40 9.95 -17.80 -6.09
CA LEU A 40 9.51 -18.35 -4.81
C LEU A 40 8.55 -19.51 -5.06
N ASN A 41 8.62 -20.53 -4.22
CA ASN A 41 7.52 -21.51 -4.12
C ASN A 41 6.39 -20.98 -3.22
N ASP A 42 5.23 -21.64 -3.26
CA ASP A 42 4.05 -21.22 -2.50
C ASP A 42 4.31 -21.17 -0.99
N GLN A 43 5.11 -22.11 -0.45
CA GLN A 43 5.43 -22.12 0.97
C GLN A 43 6.26 -20.90 1.38
N GLN A 44 7.25 -20.53 0.57
CA GLN A 44 8.08 -19.34 0.81
C GLN A 44 7.26 -18.05 0.69
N LEU A 45 6.38 -17.97 -0.32
CA LEU A 45 5.49 -16.84 -0.52
C LEU A 45 4.59 -16.62 0.71
N GLN A 46 3.94 -17.69 1.19
CA GLN A 46 3.06 -17.63 2.35
C GLN A 46 3.85 -17.31 3.63
N ALA A 47 5.07 -17.84 3.78
CA ALA A 47 5.92 -17.52 4.92
C ALA A 47 6.30 -16.03 4.95
N ILE A 48 6.65 -15.44 3.79
CA ILE A 48 6.96 -14.02 3.67
C ILE A 48 5.72 -13.17 3.95
N ALA A 49 4.57 -13.52 3.34
CA ALA A 49 3.32 -12.80 3.57
C ALA A 49 2.94 -12.78 5.06
N LYS A 50 3.11 -13.91 5.76
CA LYS A 50 2.88 -14.01 7.20
C LYS A 50 3.85 -13.14 7.99
N ALA A 51 5.14 -13.20 7.68
CA ALA A 51 6.18 -12.45 8.39
C ALA A 51 6.05 -10.93 8.18
N ALA A 52 5.65 -10.51 6.98
CA ALA A 52 5.37 -9.11 6.64
C ALA A 52 3.96 -8.65 7.07
N GLY A 53 3.16 -9.53 7.67
CA GLY A 53 1.83 -9.22 8.16
C GLY A 53 1.85 -8.22 9.30
N PHE A 54 0.80 -7.39 9.39
CA PHE A 54 0.70 -6.30 10.36
C PHE A 54 0.90 -6.77 11.80
N ASP A 55 0.29 -7.88 12.20
CA ASP A 55 0.36 -8.36 13.58
C ASP A 55 1.78 -8.78 13.97
N VAL A 56 2.46 -9.50 13.08
CA VAL A 56 3.85 -9.93 13.28
C VAL A 56 4.76 -8.71 13.34
N MET A 57 4.60 -7.76 12.42
CA MET A 57 5.37 -6.51 12.46
C MET A 57 5.10 -5.73 13.75
N LYS A 58 3.84 -5.59 14.18
CA LYS A 58 3.47 -4.89 15.41
C LYS A 58 4.10 -5.55 16.64
N GLU A 59 4.10 -6.88 16.70
CA GLU A 59 4.76 -7.63 17.77
C GLU A 59 6.28 -7.47 17.77
N VAL A 60 6.92 -7.48 16.59
CA VAL A 60 8.37 -7.26 16.48
C VAL A 60 8.74 -5.87 16.97
N TYR A 61 8.00 -4.84 16.53
CA TYR A 61 8.28 -3.46 16.92
C TYR A 61 7.91 -3.16 18.37
N SER A 62 6.89 -3.78 18.95
CA SER A 62 6.55 -3.61 20.38
C SER A 62 7.68 -4.05 21.31
N LYS A 63 8.48 -5.03 20.89
CA LYS A 63 9.67 -5.50 21.61
C LYS A 63 10.85 -4.51 21.52
N THR A 64 10.83 -3.54 20.59
CA THR A 64 11.92 -2.58 20.37
C THR A 64 11.82 -1.29 21.21
N GLY A 65 10.70 -1.06 21.92
CA GLY A 65 10.55 0.05 22.86
C GLY A 65 9.30 0.93 22.65
N LYS A 66 9.21 2.03 23.42
CA LYS A 66 8.00 2.85 23.68
C LYS A 66 7.35 3.56 22.46
N LEU A 67 7.88 3.41 21.25
CA LEU A 67 7.36 4.09 20.04
C LEU A 67 6.61 3.16 19.08
N SER A 68 6.41 1.89 19.45
CA SER A 68 5.75 0.90 18.58
C SER A 68 4.34 1.30 18.15
N ASP A 69 3.50 1.82 19.06
CA ASP A 69 2.14 2.25 18.74
C ASP A 69 2.08 3.56 17.94
N VAL A 70 3.18 4.32 17.92
CA VAL A 70 3.32 5.53 17.09
C VAL A 70 3.74 5.14 15.67
N ILE A 71 4.66 4.19 15.53
CA ILE A 71 5.20 3.74 14.23
C ILE A 71 4.25 2.76 13.54
N ILE A 72 3.70 1.79 14.28
CA ILE A 72 2.78 0.75 13.78
C ILE A 72 1.44 0.86 14.51
N ARG A 73 0.60 1.78 14.01
CA ARG A 73 -0.63 2.18 14.70
C ARG A 73 -1.81 1.22 14.52
N LYS A 74 -2.41 1.18 13.31
CA LYS A 74 -3.64 0.40 13.01
C LYS A 74 -3.54 -0.54 11.80
N GLY A 75 -2.72 -0.22 10.79
CA GLY A 75 -2.55 -1.11 9.63
C GLY A 75 -3.81 -1.36 8.82
N GLN A 76 -4.71 -0.37 8.75
CA GLN A 76 -6.03 -0.51 8.13
C GLN A 76 -6.28 0.55 7.07
N VAL A 77 -6.99 0.16 6.02
CA VAL A 77 -7.49 1.05 4.98
C VAL A 77 -8.80 1.68 5.46
N GLY A 78 -9.02 2.97 5.15
CA GLY A 78 -10.28 3.64 5.45
C GLY A 78 -10.40 4.26 6.84
N ASP A 79 -9.35 4.27 7.67
CA ASP A 79 -9.41 4.90 9.01
C ASP A 79 -9.78 6.38 8.97
N TRP A 80 -9.55 7.06 7.85
CA TRP A 80 -9.92 8.46 7.62
C TRP A 80 -11.42 8.72 7.84
N LYS A 81 -12.29 7.71 7.63
CA LYS A 81 -13.74 7.81 7.87
C LYS A 81 -14.07 8.12 9.33
N ASN A 82 -13.17 7.79 10.27
CA ASN A 82 -13.33 8.07 11.70
C ASN A 82 -12.95 9.51 12.07
N TRP A 83 -12.34 10.27 11.16
CA TRP A 83 -11.75 11.58 11.43
C TRP A 83 -12.34 12.70 10.59
N LEU A 84 -12.86 12.38 9.41
CA LEU A 84 -13.39 13.36 8.46
C LEU A 84 -14.91 13.38 8.49
N THR A 85 -15.48 14.59 8.41
CA THR A 85 -16.90 14.74 8.10
C THR A 85 -17.17 14.39 6.64
N VAL A 86 -18.43 14.12 6.31
CA VAL A 86 -18.87 13.85 4.93
C VAL A 86 -18.45 15.00 3.99
N ALA A 87 -18.66 16.25 4.39
CA ALA A 87 -18.29 17.41 3.58
C ALA A 87 -16.77 17.51 3.35
N GLN A 88 -15.94 17.21 4.36
CA GLN A 88 -14.48 17.20 4.20
C GLN A 88 -14.01 16.06 3.28
N SER A 89 -14.64 14.89 3.42
CA SER A 89 -14.41 13.71 2.59
C SER A 89 -14.73 14.00 1.10
N GLU A 90 -15.88 14.59 0.81
CA GLU A 90 -16.27 14.98 -0.55
C GLU A 90 -15.36 16.06 -1.15
N MET A 91 -14.87 16.99 -0.31
CA MET A 91 -13.91 18.01 -0.76
C MET A 91 -12.58 17.36 -1.19
N ILE A 92 -12.08 16.39 -0.42
CA ILE A 92 -10.86 15.65 -0.77
C ILE A 92 -11.04 14.88 -2.08
N ASP A 93 -12.22 14.30 -2.33
CA ASP A 93 -12.46 13.59 -3.60
C ASP A 93 -12.34 14.49 -4.81
N LYS A 94 -12.98 15.66 -4.75
CA LYS A 94 -12.96 16.62 -5.84
C LYS A 94 -11.52 17.03 -6.14
N VAL A 95 -10.75 17.33 -5.10
CA VAL A 95 -9.33 17.66 -5.24
C VAL A 95 -8.54 16.48 -5.80
N ALA A 96 -8.78 15.25 -5.32
CA ALA A 96 -8.08 14.06 -5.82
C ALA A 96 -8.39 13.81 -7.30
N GLU A 97 -9.66 13.89 -7.69
CA GLU A 97 -10.10 13.75 -9.08
C GLU A 97 -9.45 14.80 -9.98
N GLU A 98 -9.51 16.08 -9.60
CA GLU A 98 -8.90 17.18 -10.35
C GLU A 98 -7.39 17.02 -10.51
N LYS A 99 -6.69 16.59 -9.45
CA LYS A 99 -5.22 16.49 -9.44
C LYS A 99 -4.69 15.23 -10.11
N LEU A 100 -5.44 14.13 -10.07
CA LEU A 100 -5.01 12.85 -10.62
C LEU A 100 -5.50 12.62 -12.05
N LYS A 101 -6.44 13.45 -12.54
CA LYS A 101 -6.92 13.40 -13.92
C LYS A 101 -5.75 13.43 -14.92
N GLY A 102 -5.70 12.40 -15.77
CA GLY A 102 -4.67 12.27 -16.81
C GLY A 102 -3.33 11.71 -16.33
N THR A 103 -3.19 11.38 -15.04
CA THR A 103 -2.03 10.66 -14.51
C THR A 103 -2.24 9.15 -14.60
N ILE A 104 -1.17 8.37 -14.41
CA ILE A 104 -1.23 6.91 -14.26
C ILE A 104 -1.75 6.47 -12.88
N PHE A 105 -1.94 7.40 -11.95
CA PHE A 105 -2.36 7.10 -10.59
C PHE A 105 -3.87 7.18 -10.47
N SER A 106 -4.47 6.13 -9.92
CA SER A 106 -5.89 6.11 -9.56
C SER A 106 -6.05 6.25 -8.05
N PHE A 107 -6.92 7.16 -7.61
CA PHE A 107 -7.38 7.18 -6.23
C PHE A 107 -8.51 6.15 -6.09
N GLN A 108 -8.17 4.95 -5.63
CA GLN A 108 -9.19 3.98 -5.28
C GLN A 108 -9.71 4.27 -3.88
N ARG A 109 -10.98 4.70 -3.80
CA ARG A 109 -11.72 4.61 -2.55
C ARG A 109 -12.02 3.14 -2.31
N TYR A 110 -11.23 2.49 -1.46
CA TYR A 110 -11.63 1.20 -0.92
C TYR A 110 -12.83 1.46 0.02
N THR A 111 -14.02 1.36 -0.53
CA THR A 111 -15.25 1.13 0.22
C THR A 111 -15.17 -0.27 0.80
N ILE A 112 -14.48 -0.39 1.93
CA ILE A 112 -14.83 -1.39 2.94
C ILE A 112 -15.99 -0.82 3.75
#